data_AF-W3U1Y3-F1
#
_entry.id   AF-W3U1Y3-F1
#
_cell.length_a   1.000
_cell.length_b   1.000
_cell.length_c   1.000
_cell.angle_alpha   90.00
_cell.angle_beta   90.00
_cell.angle_gamma   90.00
#
_symmetry.space_group_name_H-M   'P 1'
#
loop_
_entity.id
_entity.type
_entity.pdbx_description
1 polymer ?
#
loop_
_entity_poly.entity_id
_entity_poly.type
_entity_poly.pdbx_seq_one_letter_code
_entity_poly.pdbx_strand_id
1 'polypeptide(L)'
;MPSREIIANSFEYMVNARCAEALVCISNYDKITPGMLMTSLRLNIPTIFVSGGPMEAGKIKWKNQDLIVDLVDAMVAATSENNSEEEVAEMEHAYLSYM
;
A
#
# COMPACT_ATOMS: atom_id res chain seq x y z
N MET A 1 -6.18 1.71 -14.13
CA MET A 1 -5.37 0.48 -14.36
C MET A 1 -6.27 -0.75 -14.37
N PRO A 2 -5.98 -1.77 -15.19
CA PRO A 2 -6.86 -2.94 -15.42
C PRO A 2 -7.02 -3.88 -14.22
N SER A 3 -6.07 -3.88 -13.28
CA SER A 3 -6.08 -4.78 -12.11
C SER A 3 -7.28 -4.61 -11.17
N ARG A 4 -7.90 -3.41 -11.12
CA ARG A 4 -9.04 -3.15 -10.24
C ARG A 4 -10.28 -3.98 -10.63
N GLU A 5 -10.52 -4.17 -11.93
CA GLU A 5 -11.66 -4.95 -12.43
C GLU A 5 -11.47 -6.44 -12.16
N ILE A 6 -10.21 -6.90 -12.26
CA ILE A 6 -9.86 -8.28 -11.91
C ILE A 6 -10.14 -8.53 -10.43
N ILE A 7 -9.69 -7.64 -9.55
CA ILE A 7 -9.96 -7.73 -8.11
C ILE A 7 -11.47 -7.75 -7.84
N ALA A 8 -12.22 -6.83 -8.46
CA ALA A 8 -13.66 -6.75 -8.27
C ALA A 8 -14.38 -8.05 -8.69
N ASN A 9 -14.02 -8.59 -9.87
CA ASN A 9 -14.63 -9.82 -10.40
C ASN A 9 -14.27 -11.05 -9.55
N SER A 10 -13.02 -11.15 -9.08
CA SER A 10 -12.60 -12.23 -8.20
C SER A 10 -13.31 -12.18 -6.85
N PHE A 11 -13.47 -10.99 -6.28
CA PHE A 11 -14.17 -10.82 -5.00
C PHE A 11 -15.67 -11.13 -5.14
N GLU A 12 -16.30 -10.64 -6.21
CA GLU A 12 -17.71 -10.89 -6.52
C GLU A 12 -18.00 -12.39 -6.71
N TYR A 13 -17.12 -13.09 -7.43
CA TYR A 13 -17.20 -14.53 -7.62
C TYR A 13 -17.18 -15.28 -6.28
N MET A 14 -16.25 -14.94 -5.39
CA MET A 14 -16.10 -15.61 -4.09
C MET A 14 -17.31 -15.39 -3.18
N VAL A 15 -17.86 -14.18 -3.17
CA VAL A 15 -19.04 -13.85 -2.35
C VAL A 15 -20.27 -14.61 -2.83
N ASN A 16 -20.51 -14.61 -4.14
CA ASN A 16 -21.62 -15.36 -4.74
C ASN A 16 -21.47 -16.87 -4.53
N ALA A 17 -20.25 -17.42 -4.66
CA ALA A 17 -19.99 -18.84 -4.47
C ALA A 17 -20.20 -19.31 -3.02
N ARG A 18 -20.04 -18.40 -2.04
CA ARG A 18 -20.22 -18.70 -0.61
C ARG A 18 -21.53 -18.17 -0.04
N CYS A 19 -22.38 -17.57 -0.86
CA CYS A 19 -23.63 -16.94 -0.45
C CYS A 19 -23.45 -16.02 0.76
N ALA A 20 -22.36 -15.24 0.80
CA ALA A 20 -22.10 -14.37 1.96
C ALA A 20 -23.14 -13.24 1.99
N GLU A 21 -23.74 -13.03 3.17
CA GLU A 21 -24.83 -12.05 3.37
C GLU A 21 -24.30 -10.68 3.82
N ALA A 22 -23.00 -10.57 4.13
CA ALA A 22 -22.35 -9.33 4.52
C ALA A 22 -20.85 -9.37 4.19
N LEU A 23 -20.22 -8.18 4.10
CA LEU A 23 -18.81 -8.01 3.79
C LEU A 23 -18.10 -7.17 4.86
N VAL A 24 -16.89 -7.62 5.22
CA VAL A 24 -15.91 -6.81 5.95
C VAL A 24 -14.68 -6.68 5.05
N CYS A 25 -14.49 -5.48 4.49
CA CYS A 25 -13.44 -5.19 3.53
C CYS A 25 -12.24 -4.55 4.24
N ILE A 26 -11.13 -5.29 4.32
CA ILE A 26 -9.85 -4.76 4.80
C ILE A 26 -9.04 -4.33 3.59
N SER A 27 -8.92 -3.01 3.37
CA SER A 27 -8.30 -2.47 2.16
C SER A 27 -7.27 -1.38 2.50
N ASN A 28 -6.05 -1.51 1.98
CA ASN A 28 -5.00 -0.50 2.18
C ASN A 28 -4.31 -0.03 0.90
N TYR A 29 -4.34 -0.83 -0.17
CA TYR A 29 -3.65 -0.50 -1.41
C TYR A 29 -4.59 0.11 -2.45
N ASP A 30 -4.05 1.02 -3.26
CA ASP A 30 -4.76 1.85 -4.25
C ASP A 30 -5.70 1.10 -5.18
N LYS A 31 -5.38 -0.15 -5.53
CA LYS A 31 -6.17 -0.97 -6.45
C LYS A 31 -7.18 -1.87 -5.74
N ILE A 32 -6.88 -2.22 -4.49
CA ILE A 32 -7.71 -3.12 -3.67
C ILE A 32 -8.94 -2.36 -3.19
N THR A 33 -8.74 -1.16 -2.63
CA THR A 33 -9.83 -0.32 -2.11
C THR A 33 -10.94 -0.07 -3.13
N PRO A 34 -10.68 0.45 -4.35
CA PRO A 34 -11.72 0.62 -5.35
C PRO A 34 -12.26 -0.71 -5.89
N GLY A 35 -11.44 -1.77 -5.97
CA GLY A 35 -11.90 -3.09 -6.39
C GLY A 35 -12.95 -3.68 -5.45
N MET A 36 -12.68 -3.64 -4.14
CA MET A 36 -13.63 -4.07 -3.10
C MET A 36 -14.88 -3.17 -3.05
N LEU A 37 -14.71 -1.85 -3.22
CA LEU A 37 -15.83 -0.91 -3.27
C LEU A 37 -16.76 -1.21 -4.46
N MET A 38 -16.20 -1.45 -5.64
CA MET A 38 -16.98 -1.83 -6.82
C MET A 38 -17.80 -3.11 -6.58
N THR A 39 -17.20 -4.13 -5.98
CA THR A 39 -17.93 -5.36 -5.65
C THR A 39 -19.04 -5.13 -4.63
N SER A 40 -18.78 -4.35 -3.57
CA SER A 40 -19.81 -4.07 -2.56
C SER A 40 -21.03 -3.36 -3.15
N LEU A 41 -20.82 -2.45 -4.10
CA LEU A 41 -21.88 -1.74 -4.79
C LEU A 41 -22.64 -2.65 -5.78
N ARG A 42 -21.95 -3.58 -6.45
CA ARG A 42 -22.58 -4.55 -7.36
C ARG A 42 -23.45 -5.55 -6.63
N LEU A 43 -22.97 -6.08 -5.50
CA LEU A 43 -23.69 -7.08 -4.71
C LEU A 43 -24.77 -6.48 -3.82
N ASN A 44 -24.61 -5.20 -3.44
CA ASN A 44 -25.57 -4.46 -2.64
C ASN A 44 -25.97 -5.16 -1.32
N ILE A 45 -24.98 -5.72 -0.63
CA ILE A 45 -25.12 -6.38 0.68
C ILE A 45 -24.45 -5.54 1.78
N PRO A 46 -24.87 -5.67 3.06
CA PRO A 46 -24.26 -4.96 4.18
C PRO A 46 -22.73 -5.06 4.18
N THR A 47 -22.05 -3.92 4.06
CA THR A 47 -20.59 -3.86 3.90
C THR A 47 -19.97 -2.84 4.85
N ILE A 48 -18.87 -3.22 5.51
CA ILE A 48 -18.04 -2.33 6.34
C ILE A 48 -16.62 -2.30 5.76
N PHE A 49 -16.04 -1.10 5.68
CA PHE A 49 -14.65 -0.91 5.27
C PHE A 49 -13.76 -0.60 6.47
N VAL A 50 -12.65 -1.31 6.55
CA VAL A 50 -11.59 -1.10 7.54
C VAL A 50 -10.30 -0.80 6.78
N SER A 51 -9.77 0.41 6.92
CA SER A 51 -8.48 0.75 6.34
C SER A 51 -7.35 0.12 7.16
N GLY A 52 -6.32 -0.40 6.48
CA GLY A 52 -5.10 -0.89 7.13
C GLY A 52 -4.26 0.23 7.75
N GLY A 53 -4.44 1.47 7.30
CA GLY A 53 -3.70 2.64 7.77
C GLY A 53 -2.38 2.87 7.03
N PRO A 54 -1.83 4.10 7.09
CA PRO A 54 -0.55 4.43 6.47
C PRO A 54 0.62 3.77 7.20
N MET A 55 1.71 3.56 6.46
CA MET A 55 2.98 3.13 7.02
C MET A 55 3.66 4.27 7.80
N GLU A 56 4.36 3.95 8.90
CA GLU A 56 5.16 4.93 9.63
C GLU A 56 6.37 5.37 8.78
N ALA A 57 6.74 6.65 8.87
CA ALA A 57 7.89 7.18 8.13
C ALA A 57 9.22 6.63 8.67
N GLY A 58 10.13 6.28 7.76
CA GLY A 58 11.49 5.83 8.08
C GLY A 58 12.31 6.94 8.72
N LYS A 59 13.22 6.58 9.63
CA LYS A 59 14.11 7.52 10.32
C LYS A 59 15.55 7.06 10.17
N ILE A 60 16.42 7.95 9.67
CA ILE A 60 17.85 7.69 9.53
C ILE A 60 18.70 8.80 10.09
N LYS A 61 19.94 8.45 10.44
CA LYS A 61 20.99 9.42 10.70
C LYS A 61 21.89 9.53 9.47
N TRP A 62 21.71 10.58 8.69
CA TRP A 62 22.44 10.80 7.45
C TRP A 62 23.39 11.99 7.58
N LYS A 63 24.68 11.79 7.29
CA LYS A 63 25.69 12.88 7.31
C LYS A 63 25.59 13.73 8.60
N ASN A 64 25.42 13.06 9.75
CA ASN A 64 25.26 13.65 11.09
C ASN A 64 23.94 14.40 11.38
N GLN A 65 22.90 14.26 10.54
CA GLN A 65 21.57 14.82 10.77
C GLN A 65 20.52 13.71 10.87
N ASP A 66 19.53 13.90 11.74
CA ASP A 66 18.37 13.01 11.83
C ASP A 66 17.35 13.42 10.78
N LEU A 67 17.06 12.52 9.84
CA LEU A 67 16.14 12.74 8.73
C LEU A 67 14.99 11.74 8.80
N ILE A 68 13.79 12.27 8.53
CA ILE A 68 12.61 11.48 8.21
C ILE A 68 12.65 11.29 6.70
N VAL A 69 12.62 10.04 6.26
CA VAL A 69 12.78 9.68 4.85
C VAL A 69 11.50 9.04 4.33
N ASP A 70 11.10 9.47 3.14
CA ASP A 70 10.08 8.81 2.34
C ASP A 70 10.70 8.07 1.13
N LEU A 71 9.84 7.44 0.33
CA LEU A 71 10.28 6.72 -0.87
C LEU A 71 10.92 7.67 -1.90
N VAL A 72 10.43 8.90 -2.02
CA VAL A 72 10.92 9.87 -3.00
C VAL A 72 12.32 10.33 -2.62
N ASP A 73 12.59 10.56 -1.33
CA ASP A 73 13.92 10.89 -0.82
C ASP A 73 14.95 9.82 -1.18
N ALA A 74 14.60 8.54 -0.97
CA ALA A 74 15.45 7.41 -1.36
C ALA A 74 15.72 7.36 -2.87
N MET A 75 14.69 7.60 -3.70
CA MET A 75 14.85 7.65 -5.17
C MET A 75 15.73 8.82 -5.63
N VAL A 76 15.61 9.99 -4.99
CA VAL A 76 16.44 11.16 -5.28
C VAL A 76 17.90 10.90 -4.87
N ALA A 77 18.11 10.29 -3.70
CA ALA A 77 19.44 9.93 -3.24
C ALA A 77 20.11 8.91 -4.17
N ALA A 78 19.36 7.92 -4.67
CA ALA A 78 19.84 6.91 -5.62
C ALA A 78 20.22 7.48 -6.99
N THR A 79 19.63 8.61 -7.39
CA THR A 79 19.92 9.25 -8.69
C THR A 79 21.11 10.23 -8.61
N SER A 80 21.54 10.62 -7.40
CA SER A 80 22.63 11.57 -7.23
C SER A 80 23.99 10.89 -7.31
N GLU A 81 24.86 11.37 -8.21
CA GLU A 81 26.26 10.90 -8.32
C GLU A 81 27.13 11.20 -7.08
N ASN A 82 26.60 11.98 -6.14
CA ASN A 82 27.31 12.39 -4.92
C ASN A 82 27.11 11.44 -3.72
N ASN A 83 26.30 10.39 -3.86
CA ASN A 83 26.04 9.42 -2.79
C ASN A 83 26.63 8.06 -3.16
N SER A 84 27.20 7.34 -2.19
CA SER A 84 27.67 5.97 -2.43
C SER A 84 26.50 4.97 -2.49
N GLU A 85 26.70 3.83 -3.13
CA GLU A 85 25.69 2.74 -3.15
C GLU A 85 25.34 2.26 -1.74
N GLU A 86 26.33 2.23 -0.84
CA GLU A 86 26.16 1.84 0.57
C GLU A 86 25.26 2.84 1.32
N GLU A 87 25.51 4.13 1.11
CA GLU A 87 24.69 5.23 1.63
C GLU A 87 23.23 5.06 1.13
N VAL A 88 23.01 4.86 -0.17
CA VAL A 88 21.66 4.68 -0.73
C VAL A 88 20.96 3.45 -0.13
N ALA A 89 21.68 2.34 0.02
CA ALA A 89 21.13 1.11 0.61
C ALA A 89 20.72 1.28 2.08
N GLU A 90 21.47 2.05 2.88
CA GLU A 90 21.08 2.38 4.26
C GLU A 90 19.77 3.19 4.30
N MET A 91 19.62 4.16 3.39
CA MET A 91 18.40 4.97 3.28
C MET A 91 17.20 4.12 2.87
N GLU A 92 17.35 3.22 1.90
CA GLU A 92 16.32 2.26 1.50
C GLU A 92 15.93 1.32 2.65
N HIS A 93 16.91 0.77 3.36
CA HIS A 93 16.67 -0.16 4.46
C HIS A 93 15.88 0.52 5.60
N ALA A 94 16.19 1.77 5.90
CA ALA A 94 15.50 2.48 6.95
C ALA A 94 14.09 2.96 6.56
N TYR A 95 13.86 3.27 5.29
CA TYR A 95 12.51 3.42 4.77
C TYR A 95 11.71 2.12 4.96
N LEU A 96 12.30 0.96 4.63
CA LEU A 96 11.62 -0.35 4.74
C LEU A 96 11.49 -0.90 6.17
N SER A 97 12.25 -0.37 7.14
CA SER A 97 12.29 -0.90 8.50
C SER A 97 10.97 -0.79 9.29
N TYR A 98 10.01 -0.01 8.80
CA TYR A 98 8.69 0.20 9.41
C TYR A 98 7.54 -0.45 8.61
N MET A 99 7.86 -1.35 7.66
CA MET A 99 6.92 -2.13 6.87
C MET A 99 6.58 -3.46 7.56
#